data_AF-A0A355WM06-F1
#
_entry.id   AF-A0A355WM06-F1
#
_cell.length_a   1.000
_cell.length_b   1.000
_cell.length_c   1.000
_cell.angle_alpha   90.00
_cell.angle_beta   90.00
_cell.angle_gamma   90.00
#
_symmetry.space_group_name_H-M   'P 1'
#
loop_
_entity.id
_entity.type
_entity.pdbx_description
1 polymer ?
#
loop_
_entity_poly.entity_id
_entity_poly.type
_entity_poly.pdbx_seq_one_letter_code
_entity_poly.pdbx_strand_id
1 'polypeptide(L)' 'MFFASDNSGPVAPEIMAALAEANRGYAMAYGNDETTARAQSRLRDVFEAPDAVVHFVIT' A
#
# COMPACT_ATOMS: atom_id res chain seq x y z
N MET A 1 2.20 -11.16 -26.13
CA MET A 1 3.19 -11.14 -25.05
C MET A 1 3.67 -9.71 -24.90
N PHE A 2 3.54 -9.12 -23.72
CA PHE A 2 3.89 -7.72 -23.46
C PHE A 2 5.20 -7.68 -22.68
N PHE A 3 6.29 -7.25 -23.32
CA PHE A 3 7.65 -7.32 -22.77
C PHE A 3 8.38 -5.98 -22.75
N ALA A 4 7.67 -4.88 -22.96
CA ALA A 4 8.29 -3.56 -22.98
C ALA A 4 8.80 -3.14 -21.58
N SER A 5 8.00 -3.40 -20.55
CA SER A 5 8.29 -3.04 -19.16
C SER A 5 7.32 -3.74 -18.22
N ASP A 6 7.73 -3.97 -16.97
CA ASP A 6 6.89 -4.53 -15.90
C ASP A 6 5.84 -3.53 -15.40
N ASN A 7 6.12 -2.22 -15.48
CA ASN A 7 5.14 -1.16 -15.17
C ASN A 7 3.93 -1.10 -16.13
N SER A 8 3.95 -1.90 -17.20
CA SER A 8 2.84 -2.05 -18.15
C SER A 8 1.94 -3.24 -17.81
N GLY A 9 2.26 -3.98 -16.74
CA GLY A 9 1.44 -5.08 -16.24
C GLY A 9 0.10 -4.58 -15.67
N PRO A 10 -0.94 -5.43 -15.68
CA PRO A 10 -2.18 -5.12 -14.98
C PRO A 10 -1.92 -5.10 -13.46
N VAL A 11 -2.75 -4.33 -12.75
CA VAL A 11 -2.80 -4.35 -11.30
C VAL A 11 -3.21 -5.73 -10.78
N ALA A 12 -2.56 -6.20 -9.70
CA ALA A 12 -2.93 -7.46 -9.05
C ALA A 12 -4.37 -7.40 -8.50
N PRO A 13 -5.19 -8.46 -8.63
CA PRO A 13 -6.59 -8.45 -8.17
C PRO A 13 -6.77 -8.06 -6.69
N GLU A 14 -5.83 -8.47 -5.84
CA GLU A 14 -5.83 -8.18 -4.40
C GLU A 14 -5.70 -6.68 -4.10
N ILE A 15 -4.94 -5.96 -4.94
CA ILE A 15 -4.81 -4.50 -4.81
C ILE A 15 -6.13 -3.83 -5.17
N MET A 16 -6.78 -4.26 -6.25
CA MET A 16 -8.09 -3.71 -6.64
C MET A 16 -9.16 -3.99 -5.59
N ALA A 17 -9.16 -5.17 -4.98
CA ALA A 17 -10.06 -5.50 -3.88
C ALA A 17 -9.79 -4.60 -2.65
N ALA A 18 -8.52 -4.38 -2.29
CA ALA A 18 -8.15 -3.51 -1.18
C ALA A 18 -8.55 -2.03 -1.43
N LEU A 19 -8.42 -1.54 -2.66
CA LEU A 19 -8.90 -0.21 -3.04
C LEU A 19 -10.42 -0.10 -2.93
N ALA A 20 -11.16 -1.11 -3.40
CA ALA A 20 -12.62 -1.15 -3.28
C ALA A 20 -13.09 -1.18 -1.82
N GLU A 21 -12.34 -1.84 -0.92
CA GLU A 21 -12.56 -1.80 0.52
C GLU A 21 -12.31 -0.40 1.10
N ALA A 22 -11.13 0.16 0.83
CA ALA A 22 -10.72 1.47 1.34
C ALA A 22 -11.65 2.60 0.88
N ASN A 23 -12.33 2.42 -0.25
CA ASN A 23 -13.31 3.36 -0.79
C ASN A 23 -14.68 3.34 -0.05
N ARG A 24 -14.81 2.60 1.06
CA ARG A 24 -16.02 2.57 1.88
C ARG A 24 -15.84 3.43 3.13
N GLY A 25 -16.30 4.68 3.05
CA GLY A 25 -16.32 5.61 4.18
C GLY A 25 -15.30 6.74 4.05
N TYR A 26 -14.95 7.34 5.19
CA TYR A 26 -14.05 8.48 5.26
C TYR A 26 -12.72 8.07 5.88
N ALA A 27 -11.63 8.62 5.36
CA ALA A 27 -10.29 8.44 5.88
C ALA A 27 -9.58 9.80 5.98
N MET A 28 -8.68 9.93 6.95
CA MET A 28 -7.84 11.11 7.08
C MET A 28 -6.81 11.16 5.95
N ALA A 29 -6.55 12.36 5.43
CA ALA A 29 -5.59 12.55 4.35
C ALA A 29 -4.12 12.46 4.84
N TYR A 30 -3.19 12.49 3.88
CA TYR A 30 -1.76 12.60 4.10
C TYR A 30 -1.14 11.48 4.97
N GLY A 31 -1.64 10.25 4.82
CA GLY A 31 -1.12 9.07 5.50
C GLY A 31 -1.54 8.95 6.98
N ASN A 32 -2.48 9.78 7.44
CA ASN A 32 -2.98 9.73 8.82
C ASN A 32 -4.18 8.76 8.99
N ASP A 33 -4.32 7.78 8.09
CA ASP A 33 -5.41 6.81 8.08
C ASP A 33 -4.98 5.42 8.59
N GLU A 34 -5.97 4.59 8.90
CA GLU A 34 -5.76 3.24 9.43
C GLU A 34 -5.10 2.29 8.41
N THR A 35 -5.37 2.46 7.12
CA THR A 35 -4.77 1.62 6.08
C THR A 35 -3.26 1.87 6.01
N THR A 36 -2.85 3.14 6.08
CA THR A 36 -1.44 3.53 6.19
C THR A 36 -0.79 2.93 7.43
N ALA A 37 -1.39 3.08 8.61
CA ALA A 37 -0.85 2.54 9.86
C ALA A 37 -0.68 1.01 9.81
N ARG A 38 -1.68 0.30 9.26
CA ARG A 38 -1.63 -1.16 9.10
C ARG A 38 -0.52 -1.60 8.14
N ALA A 39 -0.34 -0.90 7.03
CA ALA A 39 0.72 -1.19 6.07
C ALA A 39 2.12 -0.96 6.67
N GLN A 40 2.30 0.13 7.43
CA GLN A 40 3.55 0.38 8.15
C GLN A 40 3.87 -0.73 9.16
N SER A 41 2.88 -1.19 9.94
CA SER A 41 3.07 -2.30 10.88
C SER A 41 3.51 -3.58 10.18
N ARG A 42 2.80 -3.96 9.10
CA ARG A 42 3.16 -5.16 8.33
C ARG A 42 4.56 -5.09 7.76
N LEU A 43 5.00 -3.93 7.28
CA LEU A 43 6.35 -3.76 6.78
C LEU A 43 7.39 -3.94 7.89
N ARG A 44 7.16 -3.35 9.08
CA ARG A 44 8.05 -3.59 10.24
C ARG A 44 8.13 -5.05 10.62
N ASP A 45 7.01 -5.77 10.60
CA ASP A 45 6.97 -7.20 10.92
C ASP A 45 7.76 -8.02 9.88
N VAL A 46 7.51 -7.78 8.58
CA VAL A 46 8.18 -8.48 7.47
C VAL A 46 9.69 -8.24 7.47
N PHE A 47 10.12 -7.04 7.83
CA PHE A 47 11.54 -6.68 7.88
C PHE A 47 12.20 -6.92 9.25
N GLU A 48 11.46 -7.48 10.22
CA GLU A 48 11.94 -7.70 11.59
C GLU A 48 12.55 -6.42 12.22
N ALA A 49 11.97 -5.26 11.90
CA ALA A 49 12.50 -3.95 12.23
C ALA A 49 11.43 -3.12 12.99
N PRO A 50 11.20 -3.40 14.29
CA PRO A 50 10.11 -2.81 15.07
C PRO A 50 10.21 -1.28 15.22
N ASP A 51 11.42 -0.73 15.14
CA ASP A 51 11.67 0.71 15.29
C ASP A 51 11.78 1.45 13.95
N ALA A 52 11.59 0.76 12.82
CA ALA A 52 11.71 1.38 11.50
C ALA A 52 10.60 2.41 11.26
N VAL A 53 11.03 3.59 10.79
CA VAL A 53 10.11 4.62 10.30
C VAL A 53 9.82 4.36 8.82
N VAL A 54 8.53 4.18 8.51
CA VAL A 54 8.07 3.83 7.16
C VAL A 54 7.29 5.00 6.57
N HIS A 55 7.77 5.54 5.45
CA HIS A 55 7.11 6.63 4.72
C HIS A 55 6.68 6.17 3.33
N PHE A 56 5.42 6.41 2.97
CA PHE A 56 4.92 6.21 1.62
C PHE A 56 5.08 7.50 0.82
N VAL A 57 5.68 7.41 -0.37
CA VAL A 57 5.97 8.55 -1.25
C VAL A 57 5.31 8.35 -2.60
N ILE A 58 5.03 9.45 -3.29
CA ILE A 58 4.71 9.45 -4.71
C ILE A 58 6.00 9.69 -5.50
N THR A 59 6.22 8.90 -6.55
CA THR A 59 7.37 9.01 -7.48
C THR A 59 6.88 9.18 -8.90
#